data_AF-A0A0P1NXN6-F1
#
_entry.id   AF-A0A0P1NXN6-F1
#
_cell.length_a   1.000
_cell.length_b   1.000
_cell.length_c   1.000
_cell.angle_alpha   90.00
_cell.angle_beta   90.00
_cell.angle_gamma   90.00
#
_symmetry.space_group_name_H-M   'P 1'
#
loop_
_entity.id
_entity.type
_entity.pdbx_description
1 polymer ?
#
loop_
_entity_poly.entity_id
_entity_poly.type
_entity_poly.pdbx_seq_one_letter_code
_entity_poly.pdbx_strand_id
1 'polypeptide(L)'
;MKGKFTICLSAFVLILAYLITGSGCINIDNPVVQPVDYRSSAKFVNLKTGATIKVNVDGTDKVASLAFGEATSYFDLPAGSRVFAFGAGDSVRRTLESEKKYSVFYVGKGSDSVLFAVERNTFDEPYPSGKALVRFLHLSPNLGTAKVIVNFAGKDSVFSSVPFKGGTPYLEISSFPDTVKYTVISGSDTLVKGWDSGITGPGRYSVVVYGLKTDLQKKLFKED
;
A
#
# COMPACT_ATOMS: atom_id res chain seq x y z
N MET A 1 69.39 -80.04 -2.72
CA MET A 1 70.35 -79.17 -3.42
C MET A 1 69.77 -77.76 -3.48
N LYS A 2 70.53 -76.76 -2.99
CA LYS A 2 70.60 -75.34 -3.40
C LYS A 2 69.26 -74.59 -3.64
N GLY A 3 68.92 -73.48 -2.98
CA GLY A 3 69.62 -72.60 -2.05
C GLY A 3 68.92 -71.23 -2.01
N LYS A 4 68.85 -70.65 -0.79
CA LYS A 4 68.95 -69.22 -0.33
C LYS A 4 68.36 -68.11 -1.24
N PHE A 5 67.83 -66.99 -0.73
CA PHE A 5 68.60 -65.98 -0.01
C PHE A 5 67.66 -64.84 0.44
N THR A 6 67.58 -64.56 1.74
CA THR A 6 66.93 -63.36 2.31
C THR A 6 67.99 -62.29 2.55
N ILE A 7 67.73 -61.04 2.15
CA ILE A 7 68.53 -59.87 2.54
C ILE A 7 67.59 -58.81 3.15
N CYS A 8 67.86 -58.47 4.40
CA CYS A 8 67.48 -57.20 5.02
C CYS A 8 68.47 -56.11 4.58
N LEU A 9 67.96 -54.93 4.23
CA LEU A 9 68.74 -53.70 4.13
C LEU A 9 67.85 -52.57 4.69
N SER A 10 67.96 -52.31 5.99
CA SER A 10 68.63 -51.13 6.59
C SER A 10 67.96 -49.81 6.17
N ALA A 11 67.19 -49.18 7.06
CA ALA A 11 67.62 -48.10 7.96
C ALA A 11 67.76 -46.73 7.26
N PHE A 12 67.32 -45.66 7.95
CA PHE A 12 67.07 -44.28 7.47
C PHE A 12 65.80 -44.17 6.62
N VAL A 13 64.68 -43.60 7.09
CA VAL A 13 64.53 -42.21 7.54
C VAL A 13 63.51 -42.15 8.68
N LEU A 14 64.01 -41.82 9.86
CA LEU A 14 63.22 -41.41 11.02
C LEU A 14 62.76 -39.95 10.79
N ILE A 15 61.49 -39.68 11.09
CA ILE A 15 60.94 -38.36 11.45
C ILE A 15 60.75 -37.38 10.28
N LEU A 16 59.70 -37.54 9.46
CA LEU A 16 58.96 -36.40 8.88
C LEU A 16 57.65 -36.82 8.19
N ALA A 17 56.63 -37.26 8.93
CA ALA A 17 55.27 -37.42 8.37
C ALA A 17 54.15 -37.31 9.42
N TYR A 18 54.40 -36.59 10.51
CA TYR A 18 53.35 -36.29 11.52
C TYR A 18 52.83 -34.87 11.33
N LEU A 19 52.45 -34.51 10.11
CA LEU A 19 51.79 -33.26 9.80
C LEU A 19 50.53 -33.52 8.98
N ILE A 20 49.41 -33.47 9.71
CA ILE A 20 48.12 -32.97 9.26
C ILE A 20 47.35 -33.90 8.30
N THR A 21 46.83 -35.02 8.81
CA THR A 21 45.57 -35.62 8.30
C THR A 21 44.38 -35.15 9.13
N GLY A 22 44.29 -33.84 9.34
CA GLY A 22 43.04 -33.22 9.76
C GLY A 22 42.18 -32.99 8.53
N SER A 23 41.34 -33.95 8.15
CA SER A 23 40.22 -33.69 7.25
C SER A 23 39.20 -32.82 8.00
N GLY A 24 39.54 -31.55 8.19
CA GLY A 24 38.61 -30.54 8.67
C GLY A 24 37.64 -30.24 7.55
N CYS A 25 36.53 -30.99 7.49
CA CYS A 25 35.36 -30.51 6.77
C CYS A 25 34.91 -29.23 7.47
N ILE A 26 35.17 -28.07 6.87
CA ILE A 26 34.49 -26.85 7.29
C ILE A 26 33.00 -27.06 6.93
N ASN A 27 32.16 -27.17 7.94
CA ASN A 27 30.71 -27.02 7.74
C ASN A 27 30.51 -25.54 7.38
N ILE A 28 30.44 -25.26 6.09
CA ILE A 28 29.87 -24.00 5.64
C ILE A 28 28.38 -24.16 5.87
N ASP A 29 27.86 -23.56 6.93
CA ASP A 29 26.44 -23.27 7.03
C ASP A 29 26.10 -22.48 5.77
N ASN A 30 25.48 -23.14 4.80
CA ASN A 30 24.88 -22.49 3.67
C ASN A 30 23.45 -22.23 4.13
N PRO A 31 23.16 -21.08 4.77
CA PRO A 31 21.81 -20.82 5.23
C PRO A 31 20.92 -20.95 4.01
N VAL A 32 19.92 -21.81 4.11
CA VAL A 32 18.84 -21.82 3.13
C VAL A 32 18.23 -20.42 3.20
N VAL A 33 18.58 -19.56 2.25
CA VAL A 33 17.98 -18.24 2.13
C VAL A 33 16.52 -18.50 1.77
N GLN A 34 15.67 -18.55 2.79
CA GLN A 34 14.24 -18.60 2.63
C GLN A 34 13.87 -17.33 1.84
N PRO A 35 13.16 -17.46 0.70
CA PRO A 35 12.66 -16.29 0.00
C PRO A 35 11.85 -15.44 0.99
N VAL A 36 12.27 -14.18 1.19
CA VAL A 36 11.55 -13.26 2.06
C VAL A 36 10.21 -12.95 1.37
N ASP A 37 9.10 -13.38 1.98
CA ASP A 37 7.76 -13.03 1.49
C ASP A 37 7.46 -11.59 1.91
N TYR A 38 7.92 -10.65 1.10
CA TYR A 38 7.63 -9.23 1.30
C TYR A 38 6.12 -9.00 1.22
N ARG A 39 5.56 -8.36 2.25
CA ARG A 39 4.11 -8.15 2.39
C ARG A 39 3.73 -6.69 2.32
N SER A 40 2.48 -6.42 1.98
CA SER A 40 1.85 -5.10 2.00
C SER A 40 0.39 -5.27 2.42
N SER A 41 -0.27 -4.19 2.81
CA SER A 41 -1.68 -4.23 3.20
C SER A 41 -2.52 -3.35 2.31
N ALA A 42 -3.67 -3.85 1.86
CA ALA A 42 -4.58 -3.08 1.03
C ALA A 42 -6.03 -3.22 1.50
N LYS A 43 -6.73 -2.10 1.62
CA LYS A 43 -8.19 -2.07 1.70
C LYS A 43 -8.79 -1.65 0.37
N PHE A 44 -9.95 -2.18 0.03
CA PHE A 44 -10.64 -1.89 -1.23
C PHE A 44 -11.88 -1.06 -0.96
N VAL A 45 -12.11 -0.04 -1.78
CA VAL A 45 -13.25 0.87 -1.70
C VAL A 45 -13.94 0.91 -3.05
N ASN A 46 -15.24 0.61 -3.07
CA ASN A 46 -16.04 0.69 -4.30
C ASN A 46 -16.76 2.04 -4.38
N LEU A 47 -16.34 2.88 -5.32
CA LEU A 47 -16.95 4.16 -5.64
C LEU A 47 -17.57 4.18 -7.04
N LYS A 48 -17.71 3.01 -7.70
CA LYS A 48 -18.42 2.91 -8.98
C LYS A 48 -19.93 3.00 -8.74
N THR A 49 -20.52 4.11 -9.16
CA THR A 49 -21.96 4.36 -9.00
C THR A 49 -22.81 3.22 -9.57
N GLY A 50 -23.80 2.79 -8.79
CA GLY A 50 -24.81 1.81 -9.22
C GLY A 50 -24.30 0.38 -9.40
N ALA A 51 -23.12 0.03 -8.89
CA ALA A 51 -22.55 -1.31 -9.04
C ALA A 51 -22.07 -1.89 -7.71
N THR A 52 -22.36 -3.18 -7.53
CA THR A 52 -21.67 -4.04 -6.57
C THR A 52 -20.59 -4.81 -7.31
N ILE A 53 -19.39 -4.89 -6.75
CA ILE A 53 -18.23 -5.50 -7.41
C ILE A 53 -17.69 -6.70 -6.64
N LYS A 54 -16.93 -7.53 -7.35
CA LYS A 54 -15.98 -8.49 -6.79
C LYS A 54 -14.57 -7.92 -6.90
N VAL A 55 -13.69 -8.28 -5.98
CA VAL A 55 -12.26 -7.97 -6.08
C VAL A 55 -11.45 -9.26 -6.13
N ASN A 56 -10.63 -9.38 -7.15
CA ASN A 56 -9.74 -10.50 -7.37
C ASN A 56 -8.29 -9.98 -7.45
N VAL A 57 -7.36 -10.72 -6.84
CA VAL A 57 -5.93 -10.43 -6.87
C VAL A 57 -5.20 -11.67 -7.37
N ASP A 58 -4.46 -11.53 -8.47
CA ASP A 58 -3.72 -12.62 -9.14
C ASP A 58 -4.59 -13.86 -9.44
N GLY A 59 -5.81 -13.65 -9.91
CA GLY A 59 -6.75 -14.74 -10.23
C GLY A 59 -7.50 -15.29 -9.01
N THR A 60 -7.17 -14.86 -7.79
CA THR A 60 -7.85 -15.33 -6.56
C THR A 60 -8.86 -14.31 -6.03
N ASP A 61 -10.09 -14.76 -5.76
CA ASP A 61 -11.13 -13.91 -5.19
C ASP A 61 -10.77 -13.49 -3.75
N LYS A 62 -10.72 -12.18 -3.50
CA LYS A 62 -10.48 -11.57 -2.18
C LYS A 62 -11.76 -10.99 -1.58
N VAL A 63 -12.65 -10.47 -2.43
CA VAL A 63 -13.91 -9.86 -2.00
C VAL A 63 -15.03 -10.38 -2.91
N ALA A 64 -15.99 -11.08 -2.31
CA ALA A 64 -17.10 -11.70 -3.04
C ALA A 64 -18.24 -10.72 -3.39
N SER A 65 -18.37 -9.64 -2.63
CA SER A 65 -19.36 -8.59 -2.86
C SER A 65 -18.95 -7.33 -2.11
N LEU A 66 -18.78 -6.22 -2.82
CA LEU A 66 -18.51 -4.91 -2.26
C LEU A 66 -19.49 -3.91 -2.86
N ALA A 67 -20.47 -3.48 -2.06
CA ALA A 67 -21.50 -2.55 -2.50
C ALA A 67 -20.92 -1.14 -2.75
N PHE A 68 -21.65 -0.32 -3.51
CA PHE A 68 -21.26 1.06 -3.75
C PHE A 68 -21.17 1.85 -2.44
N GLY A 69 -20.07 2.60 -2.28
CA GLY A 69 -19.75 3.37 -1.10
C GLY A 69 -19.07 2.57 0.01
N GLU A 70 -19.04 1.24 -0.06
CA GLU A 70 -18.46 0.40 0.98
C GLU A 70 -16.93 0.28 0.87
N ALA A 71 -16.32 -0.03 2.01
CA ALA A 71 -14.90 -0.32 2.12
C ALA A 71 -14.70 -1.65 2.86
N THR A 72 -13.67 -2.39 2.49
CA THR A 72 -13.28 -3.61 3.21
C THR A 72 -12.38 -3.28 4.40
N SER A 73 -12.14 -4.28 5.26
CA SER A 73 -10.93 -4.30 6.09
C SER A 73 -9.67 -4.42 5.21
N TYR A 74 -8.50 -4.24 5.82
CA TYR A 74 -7.22 -4.47 5.15
C TYR A 74 -6.98 -5.96 4.93
N PHE A 75 -6.55 -6.30 3.73
CA PHE A 75 -6.01 -7.61 3.39
C PHE A 75 -4.49 -7.53 3.40
N ASP A 76 -3.86 -8.55 3.97
CA ASP A 76 -2.44 -8.79 3.80
C ASP A 76 -2.19 -9.44 2.42
N LEU A 77 -1.35 -8.79 1.61
CA LEU A 77 -1.09 -9.14 0.22
C LEU A 77 0.41 -9.23 -0.04
N PRO A 78 0.87 -10.19 -0.86
CA PRO A 78 2.26 -10.22 -1.27
C PRO A 78 2.64 -8.95 -2.04
N ALA A 79 3.78 -8.35 -1.70
CA ALA A 79 4.36 -7.21 -2.42
C ALA A 79 4.84 -7.63 -3.82
N GLY A 80 5.18 -6.66 -4.67
CA GLY A 80 5.60 -6.88 -6.06
C GLY A 80 4.46 -6.63 -7.06
N SER A 81 4.68 -7.05 -8.31
CA SER A 81 3.71 -6.85 -9.40
C SER A 81 2.51 -7.78 -9.24
N ARG A 82 1.31 -7.19 -9.11
CA ARG A 82 0.03 -7.86 -8.90
C ARG A 82 -0.98 -7.42 -9.94
N VAL A 83 -1.89 -8.32 -10.30
CA VAL A 83 -3.05 -8.01 -11.14
C VAL A 83 -4.29 -7.92 -10.25
N PHE A 84 -4.93 -6.76 -10.24
CA PHE A 84 -6.18 -6.52 -9.53
C PHE A 84 -7.32 -6.46 -10.53
N ALA A 85 -8.42 -7.17 -10.28
CA ALA A 85 -9.64 -7.08 -11.07
C ALA A 85 -10.83 -6.70 -10.19
N PHE A 86 -11.69 -5.80 -10.70
CA PHE A 86 -12.78 -5.14 -9.95
C PHE A 86 -14.17 -5.44 -10.51
N GLY A 87 -14.40 -6.69 -10.95
CA GLY A 87 -15.60 -7.13 -11.65
C GLY A 87 -15.34 -7.40 -13.14
N ALA A 88 -16.40 -7.50 -13.94
CA ALA A 88 -16.29 -7.87 -15.36
C ALA A 88 -15.65 -6.73 -16.18
N GLY A 89 -14.38 -6.92 -16.58
CA GLY A 89 -13.70 -6.12 -17.60
C GLY A 89 -12.62 -5.15 -17.10
N ASP A 90 -12.67 -4.72 -15.84
CA ASP A 90 -11.69 -3.77 -15.29
C ASP A 90 -10.60 -4.52 -14.51
N SER A 91 -9.41 -4.62 -15.12
CA SER A 91 -8.21 -5.11 -14.46
C SER A 91 -7.06 -4.12 -14.59
N VAL A 92 -6.20 -4.09 -13.57
CA VAL A 92 -5.02 -3.23 -13.54
C VAL A 92 -3.85 -3.98 -12.94
N ARG A 93 -2.69 -3.88 -13.59
CA ARG A 93 -1.43 -4.33 -13.01
C ARG A 93 -0.82 -3.20 -12.20
N ARG A 94 -0.49 -3.47 -10.93
CA ARG A 94 0.22 -2.54 -10.06
C ARG A 94 1.27 -3.25 -9.23
N THR A 95 2.35 -2.53 -8.98
CA THR A 95 3.38 -2.98 -8.04
C THR A 95 3.01 -2.49 -6.65
N LEU A 96 2.86 -3.40 -5.70
CA LEU A 96 2.79 -3.07 -4.29
C LEU A 96 4.22 -3.05 -3.75
N GLU A 97 4.60 -1.96 -3.09
CA GLU A 97 5.85 -1.88 -2.36
C GLU A 97 5.73 -2.64 -1.04
N SER A 98 6.86 -3.19 -0.57
CA SER A 98 6.91 -3.88 0.71
C SER A 98 6.57 -2.93 1.85
N GLU A 99 5.92 -3.47 2.88
CA GLU A 99 5.57 -2.80 4.13
C GLU A 99 4.74 -1.53 3.94
N LYS A 100 4.00 -1.39 2.84
CA LYS A 100 3.07 -0.27 2.63
C LYS A 100 1.64 -0.65 2.93
N LYS A 101 0.89 0.33 3.44
CA LYS A 101 -0.58 0.32 3.53
C LYS A 101 -1.19 1.14 2.40
N TYR A 102 -2.19 0.57 1.74
CA TYR A 102 -2.89 1.16 0.60
C TYR A 102 -4.40 1.25 0.83
N SER A 103 -4.99 2.37 0.43
CA SER A 103 -6.40 2.46 0.06
C SER A 103 -6.54 2.33 -1.45
N VAL A 104 -7.28 1.34 -1.91
CA VAL A 104 -7.51 1.09 -3.33
C VAL A 104 -8.93 1.48 -3.69
N PHE A 105 -9.09 2.65 -4.31
CA PHE A 105 -10.39 3.19 -4.70
C PHE A 105 -10.70 2.82 -6.15
N TYR A 106 -11.81 2.13 -6.36
CA TYR A 106 -12.33 1.81 -7.70
C TYR A 106 -13.51 2.73 -8.05
N VAL A 107 -13.41 3.47 -9.16
CA VAL A 107 -14.41 4.44 -9.61
C VAL A 107 -15.08 4.08 -10.94
N GLY A 108 -14.63 3.02 -11.63
CA GLY A 108 -15.28 2.47 -12.83
C GLY A 108 -15.25 3.38 -14.08
N LYS A 109 -14.07 3.63 -14.63
CA LYS A 109 -13.83 4.37 -15.88
C LYS A 109 -12.66 3.78 -16.71
N GLY A 110 -12.85 2.61 -17.32
CA GLY A 110 -11.89 1.99 -18.25
C GLY A 110 -10.45 1.86 -17.69
N SER A 111 -9.44 2.20 -18.49
CA SER A 111 -8.01 2.08 -18.10
C SER A 111 -7.59 2.94 -16.91
N ASP A 112 -8.41 3.91 -16.50
CA ASP A 112 -8.11 4.83 -15.38
C ASP A 112 -8.99 4.64 -14.15
N SER A 113 -9.72 3.53 -14.06
CA SER A 113 -10.73 3.22 -13.04
C SER A 113 -10.26 3.14 -11.59
N VAL A 114 -8.95 3.13 -11.31
CA VAL A 114 -8.42 2.78 -9.98
C VAL A 114 -7.37 3.77 -9.51
N LEU A 115 -7.47 4.18 -8.24
CA LEU A 115 -6.41 4.88 -7.50
C LEU A 115 -5.87 3.96 -6.39
N PHE A 116 -4.55 3.79 -6.36
CA PHE A 116 -3.83 3.17 -5.25
C PHE A 116 -3.23 4.30 -4.41
N ALA A 117 -3.93 4.69 -3.36
CA ALA A 117 -3.48 5.74 -2.46
C ALA A 117 -2.62 5.12 -1.36
N VAL A 118 -1.31 5.36 -1.41
CA VAL A 118 -0.38 4.99 -0.33
C VAL A 118 -0.76 5.79 0.91
N GLU A 119 -0.88 5.12 2.05
CA GLU A 119 -1.23 5.75 3.33
C GLU A 119 0.04 5.99 4.15
N ARG A 120 0.74 4.92 4.51
CA ARG A 120 1.96 4.88 5.35
C ARG A 120 2.67 3.54 5.19
N ASN A 121 3.77 3.33 5.92
CA ASN A 121 4.24 1.97 6.14
C ASN A 121 3.36 1.23 7.15
N THR A 122 3.28 -0.10 7.02
CA THR A 122 2.45 -0.99 7.84
C THR A 122 2.81 -0.91 9.33
N PHE A 123 4.09 -0.72 9.65
CA PHE A 123 4.61 -0.69 11.01
C PHE A 123 4.81 0.72 11.58
N ASP A 124 4.56 1.77 10.78
CA ASP A 124 4.56 3.13 11.30
C ASP A 124 3.40 3.32 12.29
N GLU A 125 3.57 4.26 13.23
CA GLU A 125 2.48 4.74 14.06
C GLU A 125 1.30 5.19 13.16
N PRO A 126 0.05 4.73 13.42
CA PRO A 126 -1.09 5.05 12.58
C PRO A 126 -1.33 6.56 12.45
N TYR A 127 -1.24 7.30 13.56
CA TYR A 127 -1.38 8.75 13.64
C TYR A 127 -0.85 9.23 14.99
N PRO A 128 -0.39 10.50 15.11
CA PRO A 128 0.06 11.03 16.39
C PRO A 128 -1.05 11.02 17.46
N SER A 129 -0.68 10.73 18.70
CA SER A 129 -1.63 10.66 19.83
C SER A 129 -2.45 11.94 19.96
N GLY A 130 -3.78 11.78 20.07
CA GLY A 130 -4.71 12.89 20.21
C GLY A 130 -4.86 13.78 18.97
N LYS A 131 -4.34 13.37 17.80
CA LYS A 131 -4.43 14.14 16.55
C LYS A 131 -5.11 13.37 15.43
N ALA A 132 -5.62 14.10 14.45
CA ALA A 132 -6.08 13.53 13.19
C ALA A 132 -5.13 13.90 12.04
N LEU A 133 -4.92 12.96 11.12
CA LEU A 133 -4.27 13.18 9.84
C LEU A 133 -5.35 13.15 8.75
N VAL A 134 -5.52 14.24 8.00
CA VAL A 134 -6.55 14.33 6.97
C VAL A 134 -5.96 14.67 5.61
N ARG A 135 -6.43 14.00 4.57
CA ARG A 135 -6.11 14.37 3.18
C ARG A 135 -7.36 14.41 2.33
N PHE A 136 -7.26 15.11 1.21
CA PHE A 136 -8.26 15.08 0.15
C PHE A 136 -7.77 14.23 -1.02
N LEU A 137 -8.66 13.44 -1.62
CA LEU A 137 -8.42 12.71 -2.87
C LEU A 137 -9.45 13.10 -3.95
N HIS A 138 -8.95 13.43 -5.13
CA HIS A 138 -9.80 13.75 -6.27
C HIS A 138 -10.03 12.52 -7.16
N LEU A 139 -11.26 12.01 -7.14
CA LEU A 139 -11.67 10.78 -7.84
C LEU A 139 -12.84 11.02 -8.81
N SER A 140 -13.10 12.28 -9.18
CA SER A 140 -14.13 12.62 -10.17
C SER A 140 -13.50 12.80 -11.55
N PRO A 141 -13.90 12.01 -12.55
CA PRO A 141 -13.14 11.85 -13.79
C PRO A 141 -13.29 12.97 -14.83
N ASN A 142 -14.14 13.97 -14.57
CA ASN A 142 -14.44 15.06 -15.50
C ASN A 142 -14.52 16.44 -14.80
N LEU A 143 -13.88 16.62 -13.64
CA LEU A 143 -13.69 17.96 -13.05
C LEU A 143 -12.48 18.70 -13.61
N GLY A 144 -11.56 18.02 -14.31
CA GLY A 144 -10.24 18.58 -14.61
C GLY A 144 -9.39 18.63 -13.34
N THR A 145 -8.71 19.76 -13.09
CA THR A 145 -8.04 20.01 -11.82
C THR A 145 -9.00 20.69 -10.85
N ALA A 146 -8.90 20.36 -9.56
CA ALA A 146 -9.70 20.95 -8.51
C ALA A 146 -8.84 21.83 -7.60
N LYS A 147 -9.31 23.05 -7.33
CA LYS A 147 -8.86 23.82 -6.17
C LYS A 147 -9.60 23.32 -4.93
N VAL A 148 -8.87 23.03 -3.88
CA VAL A 148 -9.41 22.51 -2.61
C VAL A 148 -9.02 23.46 -1.49
N ILE A 149 -10.00 23.86 -0.69
CA ILE A 149 -9.80 24.63 0.53
C ILE A 149 -10.25 23.77 1.70
N VAL A 150 -9.34 23.50 2.62
CA VAL A 150 -9.61 22.79 3.87
C VAL A 150 -9.61 23.81 5.00
N ASN A 151 -10.77 24.01 5.60
CA ASN A 151 -10.97 24.94 6.71
C ASN A 151 -11.09 24.15 8.02
N PHE A 152 -10.28 24.50 9.01
CA PHE A 152 -10.34 23.94 10.36
C PHE A 152 -9.74 24.94 11.35
N ALA A 153 -10.27 25.01 12.58
CA ALA A 153 -9.79 25.92 13.63
C ALA A 153 -9.60 27.38 13.16
N GLY A 154 -10.52 27.87 12.33
CA GLY A 154 -10.47 29.23 11.76
C GLY A 154 -9.34 29.49 10.74
N LYS A 155 -8.66 28.45 10.25
CA LYS A 155 -7.57 28.55 9.27
C LYS A 155 -7.91 27.83 7.97
N ASP A 156 -7.44 28.38 6.85
CA ASP A 156 -7.58 27.80 5.53
C ASP A 156 -6.25 27.22 5.03
N SER A 157 -6.27 25.96 4.63
CA SER A 157 -5.22 25.35 3.80
C SER A 157 -5.72 25.25 2.36
N VAL A 158 -5.01 25.89 1.42
CA VAL A 158 -5.44 26.00 0.01
C VAL A 158 -4.52 25.20 -0.90
N PHE A 159 -5.10 24.28 -1.66
CA PHE A 159 -4.43 23.52 -2.71
C PHE A 159 -5.00 23.95 -4.06
N SER A 160 -4.21 24.59 -4.90
CA SER A 160 -4.70 25.29 -6.09
C SER A 160 -5.04 24.37 -7.26
N SER A 161 -4.43 23.19 -7.34
CA SER A 161 -4.57 22.29 -8.49
C SER A 161 -4.33 20.83 -8.11
N VAL A 162 -5.36 20.17 -7.60
CA VAL A 162 -5.37 18.71 -7.38
C VAL A 162 -5.89 18.04 -8.66
N PRO A 163 -5.07 17.25 -9.39
CA PRO A 163 -5.52 16.56 -10.60
C PRO A 163 -6.39 15.36 -10.28
N PHE A 164 -7.11 14.84 -11.29
CA PHE A 164 -7.81 13.56 -11.16
C PHE A 164 -6.82 12.45 -10.76
N LYS A 165 -7.23 11.62 -9.78
CA LYS A 165 -6.40 10.60 -9.10
C LYS A 165 -5.23 11.18 -8.31
N GLY A 166 -5.19 12.50 -8.13
CA GLY A 166 -4.30 13.19 -7.22
C GLY A 166 -4.91 13.33 -5.83
N GLY A 167 -4.06 13.73 -4.89
CA GLY A 167 -4.45 14.03 -3.53
C GLY A 167 -3.58 15.10 -2.92
N THR A 168 -4.02 15.63 -1.79
CA THR A 168 -3.21 16.53 -0.96
C THR A 168 -2.26 15.72 -0.07
N PRO A 169 -1.18 16.33 0.43
CA PRO A 169 -0.51 15.84 1.63
C PRO A 169 -1.51 15.70 2.80
N TYR A 170 -1.14 14.92 3.80
CA TYR A 170 -1.88 14.90 5.05
C TYR A 170 -1.66 16.21 5.81
N LEU A 171 -2.75 16.80 6.28
CA LEU A 171 -2.76 17.88 7.24
C LEU A 171 -2.95 17.30 8.63
N GLU A 172 -2.17 17.80 9.59
CA GLU A 172 -2.30 17.42 10.99
C GLU A 172 -3.29 18.35 11.70
N ILE A 173 -4.25 17.75 12.40
CA ILE A 173 -5.29 18.44 13.15
C ILE A 173 -5.14 18.08 14.62
N SER A 174 -4.84 19.08 15.43
CA SER A 174 -4.60 18.92 16.88
C SER A 174 -5.78 19.37 17.75
N SER A 175 -6.86 19.86 17.14
CA SER A 175 -8.01 20.44 17.84
C SER A 175 -9.30 19.97 17.18
N PHE A 176 -10.20 19.37 17.97
CA PHE A 176 -11.51 18.89 17.53
C PHE A 176 -12.75 19.74 17.94
N PRO A 177 -12.64 20.97 18.49
CA PRO A 177 -13.83 21.77 18.80
C PRO A 177 -14.52 22.29 17.53
N ASP A 178 -13.80 22.31 16.39
CA ASP A 178 -14.29 22.74 15.09
C ASP A 178 -14.26 21.60 14.07
N THR A 179 -15.33 21.51 13.30
CA THR A 179 -15.49 20.59 12.18
C THR A 179 -14.49 20.87 11.06
N VAL A 180 -13.95 19.84 10.41
CA VAL A 180 -13.07 19.99 9.24
C VAL A 180 -13.92 20.15 7.98
N LYS A 181 -13.90 21.34 7.39
CA LYS A 181 -14.74 21.69 6.24
C LYS A 181 -13.96 21.73 4.94
N TYR A 182 -14.60 21.28 3.86
CA TYR A 182 -14.01 21.24 2.52
C TYR A 182 -14.81 22.10 1.55
N THR A 183 -14.09 22.91 0.76
CA THR A 183 -14.61 23.59 -0.42
C THR A 183 -13.83 23.11 -1.65
N VAL A 184 -14.54 22.69 -2.70
CA VAL A 184 -13.96 22.15 -3.94
C VAL A 184 -14.45 22.98 -5.11
N ILE A 185 -13.51 23.50 -5.88
CA ILE A 185 -13.75 24.42 -6.99
C ILE A 185 -13.08 23.86 -8.25
N SER A 186 -13.80 23.87 -9.37
CA SER A 186 -13.28 23.49 -10.70
C SER A 186 -13.56 24.63 -11.67
N GLY A 187 -12.49 25.28 -12.16
CA GLY A 187 -12.62 26.53 -12.91
C GLY A 187 -13.29 27.62 -12.06
N SER A 188 -14.42 28.14 -12.54
CA SER A 188 -15.27 29.12 -11.83
C SER A 188 -16.30 28.47 -10.90
N ASP A 189 -16.53 27.16 -11.00
CA ASP A 189 -17.66 26.50 -10.37
C ASP A 189 -17.28 26.02 -8.96
N THR A 190 -18.00 26.50 -7.95
CA THR A 190 -17.92 25.94 -6.60
C THR A 190 -18.84 24.74 -6.51
N LEU A 191 -18.26 23.54 -6.54
CA LEU A 191 -18.99 22.27 -6.59
C LEU A 191 -19.31 21.72 -5.20
N VAL A 192 -18.43 21.97 -4.24
CA VAL A 192 -18.65 21.68 -2.81
C VAL A 192 -18.30 22.95 -2.04
N LYS A 193 -19.18 23.39 -1.14
CA LYS A 193 -18.98 24.62 -0.36
C LYS A 193 -19.10 24.33 1.13
N GLY A 194 -17.99 24.51 1.86
CA GLY A 194 -17.96 24.41 3.32
C GLY A 194 -18.53 23.12 3.89
N TRP A 195 -18.41 22.00 3.18
CA TRP A 195 -18.95 20.72 3.60
C TRP A 195 -18.18 20.21 4.80
N ASP A 196 -18.88 20.03 5.92
CA ASP A 196 -18.34 19.38 7.11
C ASP A 196 -18.16 17.87 6.85
N SER A 197 -16.92 17.41 7.00
CA SER A 197 -16.57 16.00 6.83
C SER A 197 -17.01 15.09 7.98
N GLY A 198 -17.37 15.64 9.14
CA GLY A 198 -17.77 14.87 10.33
C GLY A 198 -16.61 14.30 11.14
N ILE A 199 -15.38 14.78 10.93
CA ILE A 199 -14.20 14.37 11.70
C ILE A 199 -14.27 15.01 13.09
N THR A 200 -14.46 14.19 14.11
CA THR A 200 -14.66 14.63 15.51
C THR A 200 -13.61 14.10 16.48
N GLY A 201 -12.62 13.35 16.00
CA GLY A 201 -11.63 12.72 16.86
C GLY A 201 -10.37 12.25 16.14
N PRO A 202 -9.40 11.70 16.88
CA PRO A 202 -8.13 11.27 16.34
C PRO A 202 -8.30 10.12 15.34
N GLY A 203 -7.35 9.99 14.43
CA GLY A 203 -7.42 9.01 13.35
C GLY A 203 -6.74 9.48 12.07
N ARG A 204 -6.62 8.59 11.11
CA ARG A 204 -6.18 8.92 9.76
C ARG A 204 -7.37 8.86 8.81
N TYR A 205 -7.56 9.90 8.00
CA TYR A 205 -8.75 10.07 7.19
C TYR A 205 -8.43 10.51 5.77
N SER A 206 -9.19 9.97 4.83
CA SER A 206 -9.29 10.45 3.46
C SER A 206 -10.68 10.99 3.19
N VAL A 207 -10.76 12.26 2.82
CA VAL A 207 -11.95 12.84 2.20
C VAL A 207 -11.83 12.68 0.70
N VAL A 208 -12.86 12.12 0.07
CA VAL A 208 -12.85 11.88 -1.36
C VAL A 208 -14.01 12.58 -2.04
N VAL A 209 -13.77 13.09 -3.25
CA VAL A 209 -14.84 13.49 -4.19
C VAL A 209 -14.80 12.60 -5.42
N TYR A 210 -15.97 12.12 -5.86
CA TYR A 210 -16.09 11.11 -6.90
C TYR A 210 -17.44 11.25 -7.63
N GLY A 211 -17.67 10.45 -8.68
CA GLY A 211 -18.82 10.64 -9.57
C GLY A 211 -18.57 11.74 -10.61
N LEU A 212 -19.54 12.03 -11.47
CA LEU A 212 -19.39 13.04 -12.52
C LEU A 212 -19.59 14.45 -11.99
N LYS A 213 -19.10 15.48 -12.68
CA LYS A 213 -19.31 16.90 -12.32
C LYS A 213 -20.78 17.26 -12.03
N THR A 214 -21.71 16.68 -12.80
CA THR A 214 -23.17 16.91 -12.68
C THR A 214 -23.81 16.17 -11.50
N ASP A 215 -23.13 15.18 -10.94
CA ASP A 215 -23.59 14.36 -9.81
C ASP A 215 -22.38 14.08 -8.90
N LEU A 216 -21.79 15.16 -8.38
CA LEU A 216 -20.57 15.07 -7.60
C LEU A 216 -20.89 14.56 -6.20
N GLN A 217 -20.29 13.43 -5.87
CA GLN A 217 -20.42 12.77 -4.58
C GLN A 217 -19.19 13.08 -3.70
N LYS A 218 -19.40 13.05 -2.39
CA LYS A 218 -18.34 13.26 -1.38
C LYS A 218 -18.51 12.26 -0.25
N LYS A 219 -17.40 11.74 0.28
CA LYS A 219 -17.42 10.81 1.42
C LYS A 219 -16.14 10.91 2.23
N LEU A 220 -16.28 10.74 3.55
CA LEU A 220 -15.17 10.52 4.48
C LEU A 220 -14.89 9.02 4.58
N PHE A 221 -13.61 8.65 4.49
CA PHE A 221 -13.12 7.31 4.80
C PHE A 221 -12.12 7.41 5.95
N LYS A 222 -12.38 6.65 7.02
CA LYS A 222 -11.38 6.39 8.06
C LYS A 222 -10.42 5.31 7.56
N GLU A 223 -9.13 5.56 7.71
CA GLU A 223 -8.06 4.64 7.32
C GLU A 223 -7.61 3.82 8.53
N ASP A 224 -7.18 4.51 9.59
CA ASP A 224 -6.83 3.95 10.88
C ASP A 224 -7.46 4.79 12.01
#